data_AF-A0A0U2WPL8-F1
#
_entry.id   AF-A0A0U2WPL8-F1
#
_cell.length_a   1.000
_cell.length_b   1.000
_cell.length_c   1.000
_cell.angle_alpha   90.00
_cell.angle_beta   90.00
_cell.angle_gamma   90.00
#
_symmetry.space_group_name_H-M   'P 1'
#
loop_
_entity.id
_entity.type
_entity.pdbx_description
1 polymer ?
#
loop_
_entity_poly.entity_id
_entity_poly.type
_entity_poly.pdbx_seq_one_letter_code
_entity_poly.pdbx_strand_id
1 'polypeptide(L)'
;MNFFDIHKIPNKGIPLSVQRKLWLRNFMQAFFVVFFVYMAMYLIRNNFKAAQPFLKEEIGLSTLELGYIGLAFSITYGLGKTLLGYFVDGRNTKRIISFLLILSAITVLIMGFVLSYFGSVMGLLIVLWGLNGVFQSVGGPASYSTISRWAPRTKRGRYLGFWNTSHNIGGAIAGGVALWGANVFFHGNVIGMFIFPSVIALLIGIATLFIGKDDPEELGWNRAEEIWEEPVDKENIDSQGMTKWEIFKKYILGNPVIWILCVSNVFVYIVRIGIDNWAPLYVSEHLHFSKGDAVNTIFYFEIGALVASLLWGYVSDLLKGRRAIVAIGCMFMITFVVLFYTNATSVMMVNISLFALGALIFGPQLLIGVSLTGFVPKNAISVANGMTGSFAYLFGDSMAKVGLAAIADPTRNGLNIFGYTLSGRTDVFIVFYVALFLGMILLGIVAFYEEKKIRSLKI
;
A
#
# COMPACT_ATOMS: atom_id res chain seq x y z
N MET A 1 18.92 10.77 -26.27
CA MET A 1 18.66 11.21 -24.87
C MET A 1 17.31 10.66 -24.46
N ASN A 2 17.22 9.72 -23.51
CA ASN A 2 15.93 9.17 -23.10
C ASN A 2 15.21 10.13 -22.16
N PHE A 3 13.90 10.30 -22.36
CA PHE A 3 13.02 11.18 -21.57
C PHE A 3 13.07 10.92 -20.04
N PHE A 4 13.44 9.71 -19.64
CA PHE A 4 13.49 9.25 -18.26
C PHE A 4 14.88 9.27 -17.63
N ASP A 5 15.92 9.70 -18.35
CA ASP A 5 17.27 9.79 -17.79
C ASP A 5 17.41 11.03 -16.89
N ILE A 6 18.25 10.92 -15.86
CA ILE A 6 18.60 12.07 -15.00
C ILE A 6 19.59 12.93 -15.79
N HIS A 7 19.18 14.14 -16.14
CA HIS A 7 20.06 15.09 -16.82
C HIS A 7 20.92 15.84 -15.80
N LYS A 8 22.06 15.22 -15.45
CA LYS A 8 23.04 15.81 -14.53
C LYS A 8 23.77 16.95 -15.24
N ILE A 9 23.63 18.15 -14.68
CA ILE A 9 24.39 19.32 -15.16
C ILE A 9 25.71 19.34 -14.39
N PRO A 10 26.88 19.55 -15.04
CA PRO A 10 28.14 19.73 -14.34
C PRO A 10 28.02 20.80 -13.24
N ASN A 11 28.64 20.55 -12.09
CA ASN A 11 28.52 21.43 -10.94
C ASN A 11 28.91 22.86 -11.31
N LYS A 12 27.98 23.81 -11.13
CA LYS A 12 28.18 25.22 -11.51
C LYS A 12 29.08 26.00 -10.53
N GLY A 13 29.68 25.34 -9.54
CA GLY A 13 30.49 25.98 -8.52
C GLY A 13 29.67 26.89 -7.58
N ILE A 14 28.37 26.63 -7.46
CA ILE A 14 27.47 27.45 -6.64
C ILE A 14 27.86 27.26 -5.16
N PRO A 15 28.05 28.33 -4.36
CA PRO A 15 28.41 28.19 -2.95
C PRO A 15 27.39 27.36 -2.16
N LEU A 16 27.86 26.49 -1.25
CA LEU A 16 27.01 25.61 -0.44
C LEU A 16 25.97 26.40 0.38
N SER A 17 26.31 27.62 0.83
CA SER A 17 25.38 28.50 1.55
C SER A 17 24.16 28.91 0.71
N VAL A 18 24.36 29.17 -0.59
CA VAL A 18 23.29 29.49 -1.54
C VAL A 18 22.43 28.26 -1.83
N GLN A 19 23.07 27.10 -2.01
CA GLN A 19 22.37 25.83 -2.20
C GLN A 19 21.49 25.50 -0.98
N ARG A 20 21.99 25.66 0.25
CA ARG A 20 21.21 25.46 1.50
C ARG A 20 20.01 26.39 1.59
N LYS A 21 20.14 27.66 1.18
CA LYS A 21 19.03 28.63 1.20
C LYS A 21 17.93 28.28 0.20
N LEU A 22 18.29 27.79 -0.99
CA LEU A 22 17.35 27.42 -2.04
C LEU A 22 16.85 25.97 -1.94
N TRP A 23 17.51 25.14 -1.12
CA TRP A 23 17.22 23.72 -0.95
C TRP A 23 15.77 23.49 -0.56
N LEU A 24 15.28 24.17 0.48
CA LEU A 24 13.94 23.93 1.00
C LEU A 24 12.88 24.16 -0.09
N ARG A 25 13.01 25.21 -0.89
CA ARG A 25 12.05 25.51 -1.96
C ARG A 25 11.99 24.40 -3.01
N ASN A 26 13.15 23.99 -3.53
CA ASN A 26 13.21 22.98 -4.60
C ASN A 26 12.89 21.57 -4.09
N PHE A 27 13.34 21.25 -2.88
CA PHE A 27 12.97 20.02 -2.20
C PHE A 27 11.47 19.93 -1.97
N MET A 28 10.83 20.99 -1.44
CA MET A 28 9.38 20.98 -1.22
C MET A 28 8.60 20.83 -2.53
N GLN A 29 9.09 21.37 -3.65
CA GLN A 29 8.48 21.12 -4.96
C GLN A 29 8.55 19.63 -5.35
N ALA A 30 9.73 19.01 -5.25
CA ALA A 30 9.90 17.58 -5.54
C ALA A 30 9.07 16.71 -4.58
N PHE A 31 9.05 17.08 -3.30
CA PHE A 31 8.31 16.41 -2.23
C PHE A 31 6.80 16.45 -2.50
N PHE A 32 6.24 17.63 -2.78
CA PHE A 32 4.80 17.75 -3.04
C PHE A 32 4.39 17.05 -4.33
N VAL A 33 5.27 17.01 -5.34
CA VAL A 33 5.02 16.20 -6.54
C VAL A 33 4.82 14.73 -6.16
N VAL A 34 5.77 14.12 -5.47
CA VAL A 34 5.65 12.69 -5.11
C VAL A 34 4.54 12.44 -4.08
N PHE A 35 4.23 13.42 -3.24
CA PHE A 35 3.10 13.38 -2.31
C PHE A 35 1.76 13.34 -3.05
N PHE A 36 1.49 14.31 -3.93
CA PHE A 36 0.21 14.41 -4.64
C PHE A 36 0.04 13.30 -5.68
N VAL A 37 1.13 12.88 -6.34
CA VAL A 37 1.08 11.74 -7.26
C VAL A 37 0.69 10.46 -6.52
N TYR A 38 1.30 10.19 -5.37
CA TYR A 38 0.98 8.98 -4.61
C TYR A 38 -0.44 9.05 -4.02
N MET A 39 -0.86 10.22 -3.52
CA MET A 39 -2.24 10.46 -3.10
C MET A 39 -3.25 10.19 -4.24
N ALA A 40 -2.97 10.69 -5.45
CA ALA A 40 -3.81 10.48 -6.62
C ALA A 40 -3.86 9.02 -7.07
N MET A 41 -2.75 8.25 -6.95
CA MET A 41 -2.76 6.80 -7.20
C MET A 41 -3.74 6.07 -6.28
N TYR A 42 -3.83 6.46 -5.00
CA TYR A 42 -4.81 5.87 -4.08
C TYR A 42 -6.24 6.32 -4.38
N LEU A 43 -6.42 7.55 -4.88
CA LEU A 43 -7.73 8.05 -5.33
C LEU A 43 -8.35 7.13 -6.39
N ILE A 44 -7.57 6.71 -7.40
CA ILE A 44 -7.99 5.82 -8.50
C ILE A 44 -7.78 4.33 -8.22
N ARG A 45 -7.49 3.98 -6.96
CA ARG A 45 -7.39 2.59 -6.48
C ARG A 45 -8.54 2.26 -5.54
N ASN A 46 -8.78 3.11 -4.55
CA ASN A 46 -9.83 2.91 -3.56
C ASN A 46 -11.22 3.27 -4.11
N ASN A 47 -11.32 3.99 -5.23
CA ASN A 47 -12.59 4.22 -5.91
C ASN A 47 -13.28 2.90 -6.31
N PHE A 48 -12.53 1.88 -6.75
CA PHE A 48 -13.11 0.58 -7.09
C PHE A 48 -13.78 -0.07 -5.89
N LYS A 49 -13.16 -0.02 -4.71
CA LYS A 49 -13.75 -0.55 -3.46
C LYS A 49 -15.07 0.16 -3.14
N ALA A 50 -15.09 1.49 -3.23
CA ALA A 50 -16.29 2.30 -3.02
C ALA A 50 -17.39 2.01 -4.04
N ALA A 51 -17.01 1.68 -5.29
CA ALA A 51 -17.92 1.39 -6.37
C ALA A 51 -18.48 -0.05 -6.34
N GLN A 52 -17.94 -0.97 -5.53
CA GLN A 52 -18.38 -2.38 -5.52
C GLN A 52 -19.90 -2.53 -5.29
N PRO A 53 -20.53 -1.91 -4.27
CA PRO A 53 -21.97 -2.02 -4.07
C PRO A 53 -22.77 -1.52 -5.29
N PHE A 54 -22.35 -0.41 -5.90
CA PHE A 54 -22.99 0.19 -7.06
C PHE A 54 -22.83 -0.68 -8.32
N LEU A 55 -21.65 -1.29 -8.52
CA LEU A 55 -21.40 -2.20 -9.63
C LEU A 55 -22.29 -3.44 -9.57
N LYS A 56 -22.63 -3.92 -8.36
CA LYS A 56 -23.55 -5.05 -8.22
C LYS A 56 -24.99 -4.65 -8.53
N GLU A 57 -25.43 -3.51 -8.03
CA GLU A 57 -26.82 -3.06 -8.19
C GLU A 57 -27.12 -2.55 -9.60
N GLU A 58 -26.23 -1.74 -10.18
CA GLU A 58 -26.48 -1.08 -11.47
C GLU A 58 -26.02 -1.91 -12.67
N ILE A 59 -24.92 -2.67 -12.52
CA ILE A 59 -24.31 -3.44 -13.62
C ILE A 59 -24.58 -4.95 -13.47
N GLY A 60 -24.99 -5.42 -12.29
CA GLY A 60 -25.31 -6.83 -12.06
C GLY A 60 -24.10 -7.74 -11.85
N LEU A 61 -22.94 -7.20 -11.50
CA LEU A 61 -21.74 -8.02 -11.23
C LEU A 61 -21.91 -8.88 -9.96
N SER A 62 -21.40 -10.10 -9.99
CA SER A 62 -21.29 -10.97 -8.81
C SER A 62 -20.14 -10.54 -7.89
N THR A 63 -20.20 -10.96 -6.62
CA THR A 63 -19.10 -10.72 -5.66
C THR A 63 -17.80 -11.35 -6.15
N LEU A 64 -17.88 -12.52 -6.77
CA LEU A 64 -16.72 -13.24 -7.27
C LEU A 64 -16.08 -12.56 -8.50
N GLU A 65 -16.88 -12.02 -9.41
CA GLU A 65 -16.39 -11.23 -10.55
C GLU A 65 -15.63 -9.99 -10.10
N LEU A 66 -16.16 -9.26 -9.11
CA LEU A 66 -15.45 -8.14 -8.46
C LEU A 66 -14.14 -8.61 -7.82
N GLY A 67 -14.16 -9.79 -7.20
CA GLY A 67 -12.97 -10.46 -6.66
C GLY A 67 -11.91 -10.73 -7.73
N TYR A 68 -12.29 -11.26 -8.90
CA TYR A 68 -11.39 -11.53 -10.02
C TYR A 68 -10.79 -10.25 -10.62
N ILE A 69 -11.59 -9.19 -10.77
CA ILE A 69 -11.06 -7.88 -11.18
C ILE A 69 -10.03 -7.40 -10.17
N GLY A 70 -10.36 -7.41 -8.87
CA GLY A 70 -9.44 -7.00 -7.81
C GLY A 70 -8.15 -7.84 -7.76
N LEU A 71 -8.24 -9.15 -8.01
CA LEU A 71 -7.12 -10.08 -8.06
C LEU A 71 -6.12 -9.70 -9.14
N ALA A 72 -6.62 -9.34 -10.33
CA ALA A 72 -5.78 -8.92 -11.45
C ALA A 72 -4.83 -7.80 -11.03
N PHE A 73 -5.35 -6.79 -10.31
CA PHE A 73 -4.54 -5.72 -9.75
C PHE A 73 -3.51 -6.23 -8.73
N SER A 74 -3.89 -7.13 -7.81
CA SER A 74 -2.97 -7.64 -6.78
C SER A 74 -1.76 -8.34 -7.40
N ILE A 75 -2.01 -9.21 -8.36
CA ILE A 75 -0.97 -10.00 -9.04
C ILE A 75 -0.03 -9.08 -9.81
N THR A 76 -0.60 -8.21 -10.65
CA THR A 76 0.21 -7.31 -11.48
C THR A 76 0.95 -6.27 -10.65
N TYR A 77 0.37 -5.79 -9.54
CA TYR A 77 1.02 -4.89 -8.60
C TYR A 77 2.19 -5.58 -7.88
N GLY A 78 1.98 -6.81 -7.39
CA GLY A 78 2.99 -7.59 -6.69
C GLY A 78 4.21 -7.94 -7.56
N LEU A 79 3.96 -8.36 -8.82
CA LEU A 79 5.00 -8.65 -9.80
C LEU A 79 5.65 -7.37 -10.35
N GLY A 80 4.85 -6.36 -10.66
CA GLY A 80 5.28 -5.07 -11.19
C GLY A 80 6.23 -4.35 -10.22
N LYS A 81 5.99 -4.46 -8.91
CA LYS A 81 6.83 -3.82 -7.88
C LYS A 81 8.29 -4.28 -7.98
N THR A 82 8.50 -5.57 -8.27
CA THR A 82 9.84 -6.15 -8.45
C THR A 82 10.41 -5.82 -9.83
N LEU A 83 9.65 -6.09 -10.89
CA LEU A 83 10.13 -5.95 -12.27
C LEU A 83 10.36 -4.49 -12.66
N LEU A 84 9.34 -3.64 -12.53
CA LEU A 84 9.45 -2.22 -12.82
C LEU A 84 10.35 -1.51 -11.82
N GLY A 85 10.39 -1.96 -10.56
CA GLY A 85 11.32 -1.42 -9.56
C GLY A 85 12.77 -1.49 -10.01
N TYR A 86 13.16 -2.57 -10.69
CA TYR A 86 14.49 -2.72 -11.29
C TYR A 86 14.72 -1.74 -12.46
N PHE A 87 13.73 -1.54 -13.33
CA PHE A 87 13.84 -0.61 -14.47
C PHE A 87 13.87 0.87 -14.06
N VAL A 88 13.24 1.20 -12.93
CA VAL A 88 13.15 2.57 -12.41
C VAL A 88 14.39 2.97 -11.61
N ASP A 89 15.16 1.99 -11.12
CA ASP A 89 16.40 2.24 -10.39
C ASP A 89 17.40 3.07 -11.23
N GLY A 90 18.00 4.09 -10.62
CA GLY A 90 18.95 5.00 -11.28
C GLY A 90 18.37 5.99 -12.31
N ARG A 91 17.06 5.96 -12.60
CA ARG A 91 16.41 6.91 -13.53
C ARG A 91 15.73 8.08 -12.80
N ASN A 92 15.16 9.02 -13.56
CA ASN A 92 14.39 10.13 -13.01
C ASN A 92 13.05 9.61 -12.45
N THR A 93 13.03 9.37 -11.14
CA THR A 93 11.93 8.68 -10.46
C THR A 93 10.65 9.51 -10.41
N LYS A 94 10.79 10.83 -10.26
CA LYS A 94 9.70 11.81 -10.27
C LYS A 94 8.95 11.89 -11.62
N ARG A 95 9.66 11.85 -12.75
CA ARG A 95 9.02 11.85 -14.08
C ARG A 95 8.34 10.53 -14.34
N ILE A 96 9.00 9.42 -14.01
CA ILE A 96 8.44 8.08 -14.18
C ILE A 96 7.13 7.93 -13.39
N ILE A 97 7.11 8.30 -12.10
CA ILE A 97 5.91 8.14 -11.28
C ILE A 97 4.73 8.99 -11.80
N SER A 98 5.00 10.21 -12.29
CA SER A 98 3.96 11.07 -12.87
C SER A 98 3.45 10.52 -14.20
N PHE A 99 4.34 9.98 -15.05
CA PHE A 99 3.97 9.33 -16.31
C PHE A 99 3.12 8.07 -16.06
N LEU A 100 3.51 7.25 -15.07
CA LEU A 100 2.76 6.06 -14.71
C LEU A 100 1.39 6.40 -14.09
N LEU A 101 1.27 7.50 -13.34
CA LEU A 101 -0.04 8.00 -12.89
C LEU A 101 -0.93 8.36 -14.08
N ILE A 102 -0.41 8.99 -15.12
CA ILE A 102 -1.17 9.30 -16.34
C ILE A 102 -1.66 8.02 -17.02
N LEU A 103 -0.79 7.04 -17.21
CA LEU A 103 -1.18 5.75 -17.82
C LEU A 103 -2.24 5.02 -16.96
N SER A 104 -2.08 5.04 -15.64
CA SER A 104 -3.03 4.49 -14.68
C SER A 104 -4.38 5.21 -14.76
N ALA A 105 -4.39 6.54 -14.78
CA ALA A 105 -5.60 7.35 -14.91
C ALA A 105 -6.32 7.11 -16.25
N ILE A 106 -5.59 7.07 -17.37
CA ILE A 106 -6.14 6.72 -18.69
C ILE A 106 -6.78 5.33 -18.66
N THR A 107 -6.14 4.36 -18.02
CA THR A 107 -6.67 3.00 -17.93
C THR A 107 -7.98 2.95 -17.16
N VAL A 108 -8.07 3.65 -16.03
CA VAL A 108 -9.31 3.74 -15.22
C VAL A 108 -10.39 4.55 -15.94
N LEU A 109 -10.01 5.58 -16.70
CA LEU A 109 -10.92 6.36 -17.53
C LEU A 109 -11.53 5.49 -18.65
N ILE A 110 -10.70 4.72 -19.35
CA ILE A 110 -11.15 3.74 -20.36
C ILE A 110 -12.08 2.72 -19.73
N MET A 111 -11.80 2.25 -18.50
CA MET A 111 -12.68 1.33 -17.78
C MET A 111 -14.07 1.94 -17.55
N GLY A 112 -14.15 3.22 -17.17
CA GLY A 112 -15.42 3.94 -17.06
C GLY A 112 -16.19 4.01 -18.39
N PHE A 113 -15.50 4.33 -19.49
CA PHE A 113 -16.12 4.32 -20.82
C PHE A 113 -16.56 2.93 -21.27
N VAL A 114 -15.77 1.89 -21.01
CA VAL A 114 -16.13 0.51 -21.33
C VAL A 114 -17.42 0.10 -20.61
N LEU A 115 -17.53 0.42 -19.32
CA LEU A 115 -18.76 0.20 -18.54
C LEU A 115 -19.95 0.94 -19.14
N SER A 116 -19.73 2.15 -19.69
CA SER A 116 -20.80 2.96 -20.31
C SER A 116 -21.29 2.45 -21.65
N TYR A 117 -20.39 2.01 -22.54
CA TYR A 117 -20.73 1.69 -23.95
C TYR A 117 -20.89 0.19 -24.21
N PHE A 118 -20.10 -0.64 -23.52
CA PHE A 118 -20.03 -2.09 -23.76
C PHE A 118 -20.54 -2.91 -22.57
N GLY A 119 -20.92 -2.27 -21.46
CA GLY A 119 -21.35 -2.94 -20.23
C GLY A 119 -20.22 -3.69 -19.52
N SER A 120 -20.54 -4.83 -18.91
CA SER A 120 -19.65 -5.64 -18.06
C SER A 120 -18.83 -6.69 -18.82
N VAL A 121 -18.01 -6.27 -19.79
CA VAL A 121 -17.09 -7.20 -20.46
C VAL A 121 -15.95 -7.61 -19.51
N MET A 122 -16.13 -8.72 -18.79
CA MET A 122 -15.21 -9.17 -17.74
C MET A 122 -13.74 -9.24 -18.14
N GLY A 123 -13.44 -9.79 -19.31
CA GLY A 123 -12.06 -9.87 -19.80
C GLY A 123 -11.40 -8.50 -19.92
N LEU A 124 -12.13 -7.48 -20.40
CA LEU A 124 -11.62 -6.11 -20.51
C LEU A 124 -11.43 -5.46 -19.14
N LEU A 125 -12.39 -5.63 -18.22
CA LEU A 125 -12.30 -5.07 -16.87
C LEU A 125 -11.12 -5.66 -16.08
N ILE A 126 -10.87 -6.97 -16.21
CA ILE A 126 -9.70 -7.65 -15.63
C ILE A 126 -8.40 -7.10 -16.22
N VAL A 127 -8.31 -6.96 -17.54
CA VAL A 127 -7.09 -6.45 -18.21
C VAL A 127 -6.83 -5.00 -17.82
N LEU A 128 -7.84 -4.13 -17.87
CA LEU A 128 -7.70 -2.71 -17.52
C LEU A 128 -7.32 -2.55 -16.04
N TRP A 129 -7.99 -3.24 -15.12
CA TRP A 129 -7.64 -3.16 -13.70
C TRP A 129 -6.28 -3.80 -13.39
N GLY A 130 -5.90 -4.85 -14.12
CA GLY A 130 -4.55 -5.43 -14.08
C GLY A 130 -3.47 -4.45 -14.55
N LEU A 131 -3.67 -3.76 -15.68
CA LEU A 131 -2.76 -2.71 -16.16
C LEU A 131 -2.64 -1.56 -15.16
N ASN A 132 -3.74 -1.17 -14.53
CA ASN A 132 -3.75 -0.20 -13.44
C ASN A 132 -2.79 -0.63 -12.30
N GLY A 133 -2.81 -1.92 -11.94
CA GLY A 133 -1.89 -2.50 -10.95
C GLY A 133 -0.42 -2.42 -11.36
N VAL A 134 -0.10 -2.70 -12.64
CA VAL A 134 1.27 -2.56 -13.17
C VAL A 134 1.77 -1.13 -13.01
N PHE A 135 1.01 -0.14 -13.49
CA PHE A 135 1.46 1.25 -13.52
C PHE A 135 1.62 1.84 -12.11
N GLN A 136 0.81 1.42 -11.15
CA GLN A 136 0.92 1.93 -9.78
C GLN A 136 2.00 1.22 -8.93
N SER A 137 2.55 0.10 -9.39
CA SER A 137 3.43 -0.78 -8.60
C SER A 137 4.69 -0.12 -8.04
N VAL A 138 5.30 0.80 -8.80
CA VAL A 138 6.54 1.50 -8.42
C VAL A 138 6.31 2.83 -7.72
N GLY A 139 5.06 3.25 -7.51
CA GLY A 139 4.74 4.56 -6.94
C GLY A 139 5.38 4.82 -5.57
N GLY A 140 5.36 3.80 -4.70
CA GLY A 140 6.03 3.88 -3.40
C GLY A 140 7.55 3.99 -3.55
N PRO A 141 8.24 2.96 -4.08
CA PRO A 141 9.70 2.97 -4.23
C PRO A 141 10.27 4.19 -4.95
N ALA A 142 9.62 4.67 -6.02
CA ALA A 142 10.04 5.86 -6.75
C ALA A 142 9.96 7.12 -5.87
N SER A 143 8.90 7.27 -5.08
CA SER A 143 8.75 8.39 -4.15
C SER A 143 9.80 8.38 -3.05
N TYR A 144 10.10 7.21 -2.47
CA TYR A 144 11.18 7.04 -1.48
C TYR A 144 12.53 7.45 -2.06
N SER A 145 12.81 7.09 -3.32
CA SER A 145 14.04 7.46 -4.03
C SER A 145 14.17 8.97 -4.18
N THR A 146 13.15 9.66 -4.73
CA THR A 146 13.17 11.12 -4.89
C THR A 146 13.37 11.84 -3.56
N ILE A 147 12.65 11.44 -2.49
CA ILE A 147 12.78 12.07 -1.17
C ILE A 147 14.19 11.86 -0.62
N SER A 148 14.75 10.65 -0.77
CA SER A 148 16.08 10.33 -0.24
C SER A 148 17.22 11.05 -0.96
N ARG A 149 17.08 11.34 -2.27
CA ARG A 149 18.04 12.12 -3.07
C ARG A 149 18.16 13.57 -2.60
N TRP A 150 17.05 14.16 -2.13
CA TRP A 150 17.03 15.54 -1.68
C TRP A 150 17.22 15.70 -0.17
N ALA A 151 16.65 14.82 0.64
CA ALA A 151 16.60 15.00 2.08
C ALA A 151 17.92 14.61 2.77
N PRO A 152 18.43 15.42 3.72
CA PRO A 152 19.56 15.02 4.56
C PRO A 152 19.16 13.85 5.46
N ARG A 153 20.11 12.96 5.77
CA ARG A 153 19.90 11.73 6.56
C ARG A 153 19.17 11.97 7.87
N THR A 154 19.56 13.03 8.57
CA THR A 154 18.96 13.43 9.86
C THR A 154 17.47 13.76 9.77
N LYS A 155 16.97 14.18 8.60
CA LYS A 155 15.57 14.58 8.38
C LYS A 155 14.80 13.62 7.47
N ARG A 156 15.47 12.66 6.80
CA ARG A 156 14.86 11.69 5.88
C ARG A 156 13.64 10.99 6.49
N GLY A 157 13.78 10.46 7.71
CA GLY A 157 12.68 9.76 8.40
C GLY A 157 11.44 10.64 8.59
N ARG A 158 11.61 11.92 8.94
CA ARG A 158 10.49 12.87 9.12
C ARG A 158 9.74 13.12 7.81
N TYR A 159 10.46 13.34 6.71
CA TYR A 159 9.84 13.58 5.41
C TYR A 159 9.20 12.32 4.83
N LEU A 160 9.84 11.16 4.97
CA LEU A 160 9.24 9.88 4.56
C LEU A 160 7.98 9.56 5.37
N GLY A 161 7.99 9.83 6.68
CA GLY A 161 6.81 9.70 7.54
C GLY A 161 5.67 10.62 7.12
N PHE A 162 5.98 11.89 6.79
CA PHE A 162 4.97 12.82 6.27
C PHE A 162 4.48 12.42 4.87
N TRP A 163 5.36 11.95 3.98
CA TRP A 163 4.94 11.42 2.68
C TRP A 163 4.02 10.21 2.84
N ASN A 164 4.26 9.36 3.85
CA ASN A 164 3.40 8.23 4.12
C ASN A 164 1.96 8.65 4.46
N THR A 165 1.69 9.86 4.93
CA THR A 165 0.29 10.28 5.16
C THR A 165 -0.51 10.42 3.86
N SER A 166 0.17 10.63 2.72
CA SER A 166 -0.49 10.80 1.42
C SER A 166 -1.35 9.60 1.00
N HIS A 167 -0.94 8.37 1.31
CA HIS A 167 -1.71 7.18 0.92
C HIS A 167 -2.99 7.03 1.74
N ASN A 168 -2.93 7.26 3.05
CA ASN A 168 -4.12 7.20 3.90
C ASN A 168 -5.09 8.34 3.56
N ILE A 169 -4.58 9.55 3.31
CA ILE A 169 -5.42 10.68 2.90
C ILE A 169 -6.09 10.38 1.57
N GLY A 170 -5.32 9.96 0.57
CA GLY A 170 -5.84 9.61 -0.75
C GLY A 170 -6.86 8.47 -0.68
N GLY A 171 -6.58 7.45 0.14
CA GLY A 171 -7.47 6.31 0.35
C GLY A 171 -8.77 6.67 1.06
N ALA A 172 -8.70 7.51 2.10
CA ALA A 172 -9.86 7.93 2.89
C ALA A 172 -10.84 8.78 2.08
N ILE A 173 -10.33 9.71 1.26
CA ILE A 173 -11.18 10.60 0.46
C ILE A 173 -11.64 9.96 -0.85
N ALA A 174 -10.99 8.89 -1.33
CA ALA A 174 -11.25 8.28 -2.64
C ALA A 174 -12.73 7.95 -2.86
N GLY A 175 -13.34 7.27 -1.90
CA GLY A 175 -14.74 6.87 -2.00
C GLY A 175 -15.69 8.07 -2.03
N GLY A 176 -15.48 9.04 -1.14
CA GLY A 176 -16.31 10.25 -1.08
C GLY A 176 -16.19 11.12 -2.34
N VAL A 177 -14.96 11.31 -2.86
CA VAL A 177 -14.71 12.05 -4.09
C VAL A 177 -15.33 11.34 -5.30
N ALA A 178 -15.22 10.01 -5.37
CA ALA A 178 -15.82 9.22 -6.43
C ALA A 178 -17.36 9.30 -6.42
N LEU A 179 -17.97 9.14 -5.24
CA LEU A 179 -19.42 9.21 -5.07
C LEU A 179 -19.96 10.62 -5.34
N TRP A 180 -19.30 11.66 -4.83
CA TRP A 180 -19.68 13.05 -5.10
C TRP A 180 -19.61 13.37 -6.59
N GLY A 181 -18.53 12.98 -7.26
CA GLY A 181 -18.37 13.16 -8.70
C GLY A 181 -19.45 12.43 -9.50
N ALA A 182 -19.79 11.20 -9.11
CA ALA A 182 -20.88 10.44 -9.72
C ALA A 182 -22.23 11.15 -9.56
N ASN A 183 -22.56 11.61 -8.36
CA ASN A 183 -23.84 12.29 -8.07
C ASN A 183 -23.99 13.61 -8.84
N VAL A 184 -22.93 14.42 -8.92
CA VAL A 184 -22.98 15.75 -9.54
C VAL A 184 -22.96 15.69 -11.06
N PHE A 185 -22.09 14.86 -11.65
CA PHE A 185 -21.82 14.89 -13.10
C PHE A 185 -22.45 13.73 -13.86
N PHE A 186 -22.85 12.65 -13.18
CA PHE A 186 -23.32 11.40 -13.79
C PHE A 186 -24.65 10.92 -13.20
N HIS A 187 -25.43 11.80 -12.55
CA HIS A 187 -26.73 11.49 -11.95
C HIS A 187 -26.70 10.30 -10.97
N GLY A 188 -25.57 10.10 -10.30
CA GLY A 188 -25.36 9.01 -9.33
C GLY A 188 -24.92 7.68 -9.93
N ASN A 189 -24.69 7.60 -11.24
CA ASN A 189 -24.28 6.37 -11.90
C ASN A 189 -22.85 5.96 -11.53
N VAL A 190 -22.64 4.65 -11.31
CA VAL A 190 -21.35 4.04 -10.95
C VAL A 190 -20.20 4.38 -11.91
N ILE A 191 -20.50 4.60 -13.19
CA ILE A 191 -19.52 5.01 -14.21
C ILE A 191 -18.78 6.30 -13.79
N GLY A 192 -19.52 7.23 -13.18
CA GLY A 192 -18.96 8.49 -12.67
C GLY A 192 -17.91 8.29 -11.57
N MET A 193 -18.01 7.20 -10.80
CA MET A 193 -17.04 6.83 -9.76
C MET A 193 -15.68 6.37 -10.33
N PHE A 194 -15.62 6.05 -11.63
CA PHE A 194 -14.37 5.75 -12.35
C PHE A 194 -13.87 6.98 -13.12
N ILE A 195 -14.76 7.64 -13.85
CA ILE A 195 -14.38 8.78 -14.70
C ILE A 195 -13.90 9.96 -13.87
N PHE A 196 -14.66 10.40 -12.87
CA PHE A 196 -14.35 11.65 -12.17
C PHE A 196 -13.00 11.61 -11.41
N PRO A 197 -12.69 10.60 -10.57
CA PRO A 197 -11.38 10.48 -9.94
C PRO A 197 -10.23 10.35 -10.94
N SER A 198 -10.47 9.68 -12.08
CA SER A 198 -9.44 9.51 -13.12
C SER A 198 -9.07 10.82 -13.82
N VAL A 199 -10.04 11.71 -14.05
CA VAL A 199 -9.77 13.05 -14.60
C VAL A 199 -8.92 13.86 -13.64
N ILE A 200 -9.23 13.84 -12.34
CA ILE A 200 -8.41 14.52 -11.31
C ILE A 200 -6.98 13.95 -11.33
N ALA A 201 -6.84 12.63 -11.31
CA ALA A 201 -5.53 11.96 -11.34
C ALA A 201 -4.74 12.29 -12.62
N LEU A 202 -5.41 12.38 -13.76
CA LEU A 202 -4.81 12.76 -15.04
C LEU A 202 -4.27 14.19 -15.01
N LEU A 203 -5.06 15.15 -14.51
CA LEU A 203 -4.64 16.55 -14.36
C LEU A 203 -3.45 16.67 -13.40
N ILE A 204 -3.49 15.96 -12.27
CA ILE A 204 -2.36 15.91 -11.32
C ILE A 204 -1.12 15.34 -12.01
N GLY A 205 -1.23 14.20 -12.69
CA GLY A 205 -0.11 13.57 -13.38
C GLY A 205 0.53 14.45 -14.46
N ILE A 206 -0.29 15.14 -15.27
CA ILE A 206 0.19 16.09 -16.29
C ILE A 206 0.90 17.28 -15.63
N ALA A 207 0.28 17.89 -14.62
CA ALA A 207 0.89 19.02 -13.91
C ALA A 207 2.22 18.62 -13.26
N THR A 208 2.25 17.48 -12.57
CA THR A 208 3.44 17.03 -11.84
C THR A 208 4.56 16.58 -12.75
N LEU A 209 4.28 16.14 -14.00
CA LEU A 209 5.34 15.85 -14.98
C LEU A 209 6.26 17.05 -15.20
N PHE A 210 5.73 18.27 -15.24
CA PHE A 210 6.47 19.48 -15.55
C PHE A 210 7.01 20.24 -14.32
N ILE A 211 6.51 19.94 -13.11
CA ILE A 211 6.88 20.65 -11.88
C ILE A 211 8.03 19.94 -11.15
N GLY A 212 9.08 20.67 -10.77
CA GLY A 212 10.13 20.15 -9.89
C GLY A 212 11.15 19.22 -10.57
N LYS A 213 12.31 19.08 -9.91
CA LYS A 213 13.47 18.28 -10.35
C LYS A 213 13.63 17.06 -9.46
N ASP A 214 14.08 15.94 -10.03
CA ASP A 214 14.18 14.68 -9.28
C ASP A 214 15.44 14.61 -8.41
N ASP A 215 16.51 15.28 -8.84
CA ASP A 215 17.81 15.26 -8.17
C ASP A 215 18.39 16.69 -8.11
N PRO A 216 19.04 17.09 -7.00
CA PRO A 216 19.82 18.34 -6.95
C PRO A 216 20.84 18.48 -8.09
N GLU A 217 21.44 17.38 -8.56
CA GLU A 217 22.39 17.36 -9.67
C GLU A 217 21.76 17.84 -11.00
N GLU A 218 20.42 17.80 -11.15
CA GLU A 218 19.72 18.39 -12.31
C GLU A 218 19.72 19.93 -12.30
N LEU A 219 20.06 20.56 -11.17
CA LEU A 219 20.25 22.00 -11.05
C LEU A 219 21.73 22.40 -11.16
N GLY A 220 22.64 21.43 -11.33
CA GLY A 220 24.08 21.63 -11.23
C GLY A 220 24.53 21.89 -9.79
N TRP A 221 23.78 21.40 -8.81
CA TRP A 221 24.10 21.47 -7.38
C TRP A 221 24.89 20.25 -6.93
N ASN A 222 25.48 20.34 -5.74
CA ASN A 222 26.09 19.21 -5.07
C ASN A 222 24.99 18.24 -4.58
N ARG A 223 25.38 16.99 -4.27
CA ARG A 223 24.46 16.03 -3.65
C ARG A 223 24.01 16.51 -2.28
N ALA A 224 22.86 16.03 -1.80
CA ALA A 224 22.38 16.37 -0.48
C ALA A 224 23.42 16.09 0.62
N GLU A 225 24.18 15.00 0.51
CA GLU A 225 25.25 14.67 1.47
C GLU A 225 26.33 15.76 1.52
N GLU A 226 26.74 16.28 0.37
CA GLU A 226 27.75 17.34 0.27
C GLU A 226 27.19 18.73 0.66
N ILE A 227 25.93 19.02 0.31
CA ILE A 227 25.24 20.25 0.72
C ILE A 227 25.20 20.36 2.24
N TRP A 228 24.97 19.25 2.94
CA TRP A 228 24.82 19.22 4.39
C TRP A 228 26.08 18.75 5.13
N GLU A 229 27.21 18.63 4.44
CA GLU A 229 28.49 18.18 5.01
C GLU A 229 28.34 16.88 5.84
N GLU A 230 27.53 15.96 5.34
CA GLU A 230 27.31 14.69 6.01
C GLU A 230 28.57 13.80 5.85
N PRO A 231 29.02 13.12 6.91
CA PRO A 231 30.18 12.23 6.80
C PRO A 231 29.91 11.18 5.71
N VAL A 232 30.89 11.01 4.80
CA VAL A 232 30.83 10.01 3.75
C VAL A 232 30.61 8.64 4.39
N ASP A 233 29.58 7.96 3.92
CA ASP A 233 29.10 6.74 4.54
C ASP A 233 30.17 5.65 4.49
N LYS A 234 30.66 5.24 5.67
CA LYS A 234 31.46 4.00 5.78
C LYS A 234 30.62 2.77 5.38
N GLU A 235 29.29 2.87 5.39
CA GLU A 235 28.38 1.75 5.06
C GLU A 235 28.34 1.39 3.56
N ASN A 236 28.81 2.26 2.66
CA ASN A 236 28.97 1.91 1.23
C ASN A 236 30.26 1.10 0.95
N ILE A 237 31.13 0.93 1.95
CA ILE A 237 32.44 0.29 1.79
C ILE A 237 32.32 -1.24 2.00
N ASP A 238 31.48 -1.71 2.95
CA ASP A 238 31.29 -3.14 3.23
C ASP A 238 30.40 -3.88 2.20
N SER A 239 29.68 -3.15 1.35
CA SER A 239 28.92 -3.69 0.22
C SER A 239 29.69 -3.67 -1.10
N GLN A 240 30.94 -3.24 -1.11
CA GLN A 240 31.78 -3.33 -2.31
C GLN A 240 32.10 -4.79 -2.59
N GLY A 241 31.39 -5.39 -3.55
CA GLY A 241 31.78 -6.65 -4.19
C GLY A 241 30.73 -7.75 -4.24
N MET A 242 29.61 -7.66 -3.51
CA MET A 242 28.51 -8.64 -3.63
C MET A 242 27.40 -8.12 -4.52
N THR A 243 26.97 -8.94 -5.47
CA THR A 243 25.81 -8.66 -6.31
C THR A 243 24.51 -8.66 -5.48
N LYS A 244 23.50 -7.91 -5.93
CA LYS A 244 22.16 -7.90 -5.30
C LYS A 244 21.57 -9.32 -5.18
N TRP A 245 21.93 -10.21 -6.11
CA TRP A 245 21.51 -11.62 -6.11
C TRP A 245 22.19 -12.46 -5.04
N GLU A 246 23.50 -12.29 -4.82
CA GLU A 246 24.22 -13.01 -3.77
C GLU A 246 23.72 -12.62 -2.38
N ILE A 247 23.43 -11.34 -2.18
CA ILE A 247 22.82 -10.83 -0.94
C ILE A 247 21.44 -11.49 -0.75
N PHE A 248 20.62 -11.53 -1.80
CA PHE A 248 19.30 -12.17 -1.76
C PHE A 248 19.39 -13.66 -1.43
N LYS A 249 20.26 -14.41 -2.13
CA LYS A 249 20.40 -15.85 -1.91
C LYS A 249 20.92 -16.17 -0.51
N LYS A 250 21.94 -15.45 -0.04
CA LYS A 250 22.60 -15.73 1.24
C LYS A 250 21.78 -15.29 2.45
N TYR A 251 21.25 -14.07 2.44
CA TYR A 251 20.65 -13.46 3.63
C TYR A 251 19.12 -13.55 3.66
N ILE A 252 18.47 -13.80 2.52
CA ILE A 252 17.00 -13.86 2.42
C ILE A 252 16.55 -15.31 2.23
N LEU A 253 16.96 -15.98 1.15
CA LEU A 253 16.50 -17.36 0.87
C LEU A 253 16.95 -18.36 1.94
N GLY A 254 18.15 -18.19 2.49
CA GLY A 254 18.69 -19.09 3.51
C GLY A 254 18.21 -18.84 4.94
N ASN A 255 17.48 -17.75 5.21
CA ASN A 255 17.09 -17.38 6.56
C ASN A 255 15.64 -17.79 6.88
N PRO A 256 15.40 -18.83 7.72
CA PRO A 256 14.05 -19.30 8.01
C PRO A 256 13.18 -18.26 8.71
N VAL A 257 13.76 -17.34 9.49
CA VAL A 257 13.00 -16.29 10.18
C VAL A 257 12.38 -15.31 9.19
N ILE A 258 13.08 -15.02 8.08
CA ILE A 258 12.55 -14.15 7.02
C ILE A 258 11.36 -14.80 6.33
N TRP A 259 11.42 -16.10 6.07
CA TRP A 259 10.28 -16.85 5.52
C TRP A 259 9.08 -16.86 6.47
N ILE A 260 9.31 -17.06 7.77
CA ILE A 260 8.25 -16.99 8.77
C ILE A 260 7.62 -15.59 8.78
N LEU A 261 8.42 -14.52 8.70
CA LEU A 261 7.93 -13.14 8.61
C LEU A 261 7.14 -12.89 7.31
N CYS A 262 7.60 -13.41 6.17
CA CYS A 262 6.87 -13.33 4.89
C CYS A 262 5.48 -14.00 5.00
N VAL A 263 5.42 -15.22 5.54
CA VAL A 263 4.17 -15.96 5.72
C VAL A 263 3.27 -15.31 6.78
N SER A 264 3.84 -14.78 7.87
CA SER A 264 3.09 -14.00 8.86
C SER A 264 2.43 -12.77 8.22
N ASN A 265 3.15 -12.09 7.33
CA ASN A 265 2.64 -10.92 6.61
C ASN A 265 1.47 -11.28 5.67
N VAL A 266 1.47 -12.49 5.10
CA VAL A 266 0.34 -12.99 4.30
C VAL A 266 -0.93 -13.00 5.14
N PHE A 267 -0.89 -13.55 6.36
CA PHE A 267 -2.06 -13.60 7.24
C PHE A 267 -2.55 -12.21 7.68
N VAL A 268 -1.63 -11.31 8.00
CA VAL A 268 -1.97 -9.91 8.30
C VAL A 268 -2.68 -9.26 7.11
N TYR A 269 -2.20 -9.51 5.88
CA TYR A 269 -2.82 -8.98 4.67
C TYR A 269 -4.17 -9.61 4.33
N ILE A 270 -4.39 -10.90 4.63
CA ILE A 270 -5.72 -11.53 4.49
C ILE A 270 -6.75 -10.77 5.32
N VAL A 271 -6.43 -10.48 6.58
CA VAL A 271 -7.34 -9.74 7.48
C VAL A 271 -7.47 -8.28 7.03
N ARG A 272 -6.36 -7.62 6.72
CA ARG A 272 -6.35 -6.22 6.29
C ARG A 272 -7.20 -6.00 5.05
N ILE A 273 -6.85 -6.67 3.97
CA ILE A 273 -7.53 -6.52 2.68
C ILE A 273 -8.94 -7.09 2.77
N GLY A 274 -9.12 -8.19 3.49
CA GLY A 274 -10.44 -8.79 3.66
C GLY A 274 -11.41 -7.81 4.31
N ILE A 275 -11.04 -7.17 5.41
CA ILE A 275 -11.90 -6.17 6.06
C ILE A 275 -12.06 -4.93 5.17
N ASP A 276 -10.96 -4.36 4.68
CA ASP A 276 -10.95 -3.12 3.89
C ASP A 276 -11.74 -3.23 2.58
N ASN A 277 -11.58 -4.33 1.84
CA ASN A 277 -12.27 -4.55 0.57
C ASN A 277 -13.72 -5.00 0.76
N TRP A 278 -14.00 -5.77 1.82
CA TRP A 278 -15.31 -6.41 2.00
C TRP A 278 -16.26 -5.59 2.87
N ALA A 279 -15.77 -4.61 3.63
CA ALA A 279 -16.59 -3.76 4.48
C ALA A 279 -17.70 -3.02 3.72
N PRO A 280 -17.47 -2.35 2.56
CA PRO A 280 -18.54 -1.67 1.82
C PRO A 280 -19.66 -2.63 1.39
N LEU A 281 -19.30 -3.82 0.90
CA LEU A 281 -20.26 -4.85 0.50
C LEU A 281 -21.02 -5.42 1.70
N TYR A 282 -20.33 -5.68 2.82
CA TYR A 282 -20.94 -6.22 4.02
C TYR A 282 -22.00 -5.27 4.59
N VAL A 283 -21.69 -3.99 4.77
CA VAL A 283 -22.66 -3.04 5.33
C VAL A 283 -23.82 -2.76 4.40
N SER A 284 -23.59 -2.77 3.08
CA SER A 284 -24.63 -2.55 2.09
C SER A 284 -25.56 -3.76 1.92
N GLU A 285 -25.02 -4.98 1.89
CA GLU A 285 -25.80 -6.18 1.55
C GLU A 285 -26.32 -6.96 2.76
N HIS A 286 -25.65 -6.87 3.92
CA HIS A 286 -26.04 -7.61 5.11
C HIS A 286 -26.71 -6.71 6.15
N LEU A 287 -26.14 -5.52 6.39
CA LEU A 287 -26.73 -4.55 7.33
C LEU A 287 -27.74 -3.61 6.66
N HIS A 288 -27.84 -3.65 5.32
CA HIS A 288 -28.75 -2.83 4.52
C HIS A 288 -28.60 -1.32 4.77
N PHE A 289 -27.38 -0.87 5.06
CA PHE A 289 -27.06 0.54 5.23
C PHE A 289 -27.03 1.26 3.89
N SER A 290 -27.11 2.59 3.92
CA SER A 290 -27.09 3.40 2.70
C SER A 290 -25.77 3.24 1.95
N LYS A 291 -25.78 3.44 0.63
CA LYS A 291 -24.54 3.41 -0.16
C LYS A 291 -23.53 4.48 0.28
N GLY A 292 -24.03 5.62 0.78
CA GLY A 292 -23.17 6.65 1.38
C GLY A 292 -22.44 6.16 2.62
N ASP A 293 -23.14 5.41 3.49
CA ASP A 293 -22.52 4.77 4.66
C ASP A 293 -21.52 3.69 4.26
N ALA A 294 -21.82 2.92 3.22
CA ALA A 294 -20.89 1.93 2.65
C ALA A 294 -19.61 2.57 2.10
N VAL A 295 -19.68 3.78 1.55
CA VAL A 295 -18.50 4.53 1.14
C VAL A 295 -17.71 5.05 2.34
N ASN A 296 -18.41 5.47 3.41
CA ASN A 296 -17.79 5.97 4.63
C ASN A 296 -16.97 4.90 5.39
N THR A 297 -17.24 3.61 5.20
CA THR A 297 -16.44 2.54 5.83
C THR A 297 -14.96 2.65 5.48
N ILE A 298 -14.64 3.00 4.23
CA ILE A 298 -13.28 3.18 3.73
C ILE A 298 -12.62 4.37 4.44
N PHE A 299 -13.36 5.47 4.61
CA PHE A 299 -12.86 6.67 5.29
C PHE A 299 -12.43 6.36 6.73
N TYR A 300 -13.30 5.74 7.53
CA TYR A 300 -12.99 5.47 8.95
C TYR A 300 -11.84 4.48 9.11
N PHE A 301 -11.77 3.46 8.25
CA PHE A 301 -10.66 2.51 8.25
C PHE A 301 -9.31 3.19 7.96
N GLU A 302 -9.24 4.00 6.90
CA GLU A 302 -8.00 4.70 6.48
C GLU A 302 -7.57 5.80 7.46
N ILE A 303 -8.52 6.48 8.13
CA ILE A 303 -8.19 7.45 9.19
C ILE A 303 -7.66 6.74 10.46
N GLY A 304 -8.24 5.60 10.84
CA GLY A 304 -7.70 4.77 11.91
C GLY A 304 -6.26 4.31 11.62
N ALA A 305 -6.03 3.84 10.40
CA ALA A 305 -4.71 3.48 9.88
C ALA A 305 -3.70 4.65 9.92
N LEU A 306 -4.12 5.85 9.53
CA LEU A 306 -3.30 7.06 9.59
C LEU A 306 -2.84 7.35 11.02
N VAL A 307 -3.76 7.35 11.98
CA VAL A 307 -3.46 7.60 13.40
C VAL A 307 -2.46 6.55 13.92
N ALA A 308 -2.70 5.28 13.61
CA ALA A 308 -1.83 4.19 14.01
C ALA A 308 -0.42 4.24 13.41
N SER A 309 -0.29 4.70 12.16
CA SER A 309 1.02 4.83 11.50
C SER A 309 1.96 5.79 12.24
N LEU A 310 1.41 6.75 12.99
CA LEU A 310 2.17 7.70 13.81
C LEU A 310 2.45 7.17 15.23
N LEU A 311 1.59 6.30 15.76
CA LEU A 311 1.65 5.82 17.15
C LEU A 311 2.48 4.54 17.33
N TRP A 312 2.34 3.54 16.46
CA TRP A 312 2.93 2.21 16.70
C TRP A 312 4.46 2.18 16.63
N GLY A 313 5.07 3.10 15.88
CA GLY A 313 6.53 3.27 15.92
C GLY A 313 7.02 3.63 17.32
N TYR A 314 6.34 4.57 17.98
CA TYR A 314 6.66 4.99 19.34
C TYR A 314 6.38 3.88 20.38
N VAL A 315 5.24 3.19 20.26
CA VAL A 315 4.89 2.08 21.18
C VAL A 315 5.88 0.92 21.08
N SER A 316 6.36 0.61 19.88
CA SER A 316 7.43 -0.39 19.67
C SER A 316 8.71 -0.03 20.40
N ASP A 317 9.11 1.24 20.33
CA ASP A 317 10.35 1.72 20.93
C ASP A 317 10.27 1.72 22.46
N LEU A 318 9.10 2.03 23.04
CA LEU A 318 8.83 1.89 24.48
C LEU A 318 8.99 0.46 24.99
N LEU A 319 8.67 -0.53 24.15
CA LEU A 319 8.78 -1.96 24.49
C LEU A 319 10.16 -2.57 24.17
N LYS A 320 11.20 -1.72 24.08
CA LYS A 320 12.61 -2.09 23.97
C LYS A 320 12.91 -3.05 22.81
N GLY A 321 12.19 -2.91 21.70
CA GLY A 321 12.43 -3.68 20.47
C GLY A 321 11.75 -5.05 20.39
N ARG A 322 10.85 -5.40 21.32
CA ARG A 322 10.04 -6.64 21.30
C ARG A 322 8.88 -6.55 20.29
N ARG A 323 9.21 -6.29 19.02
CA ARG A 323 8.27 -5.91 17.95
C ARG A 323 7.26 -7.00 17.64
N ALA A 324 7.68 -8.26 17.60
CA ALA A 324 6.78 -9.38 17.31
C ALA A 324 5.73 -9.58 18.41
N ILE A 325 6.08 -9.33 19.68
CA ILE A 325 5.13 -9.43 20.82
C ILE A 325 4.06 -8.34 20.72
N VAL A 326 4.45 -7.11 20.35
CA VAL A 326 3.48 -6.02 20.12
C VAL A 326 2.52 -6.39 18.99
N ALA A 327 3.04 -6.96 17.90
CA ALA A 327 2.22 -7.40 16.77
C ALA A 327 1.21 -8.49 17.20
N ILE A 328 1.61 -9.46 18.03
CA ILE A 328 0.70 -10.46 18.60
C ILE A 328 -0.39 -9.79 19.45
N GLY A 329 -0.03 -8.82 20.30
CA GLY A 329 -0.99 -8.06 21.10
C GLY A 329 -2.03 -7.34 20.23
N CYS A 330 -1.60 -6.72 19.13
CA CYS A 330 -2.51 -6.12 18.17
C CYS A 330 -3.44 -7.16 17.52
N MET A 331 -2.91 -8.30 17.07
CA MET A 331 -3.71 -9.38 16.48
C MET A 331 -4.73 -9.98 17.44
N PHE A 332 -4.37 -10.09 18.72
CA PHE A 332 -5.29 -10.51 19.76
C PHE A 332 -6.43 -9.49 19.93
N MET A 333 -6.12 -8.19 20.01
CA MET A 333 -7.15 -7.14 20.08
C MET A 333 -8.05 -7.11 18.84
N ILE A 334 -7.49 -7.33 17.65
CA ILE A 334 -8.26 -7.39 16.39
C ILE A 334 -9.36 -8.47 16.48
N THR A 335 -9.10 -9.61 17.13
CA THR A 335 -10.08 -10.69 17.30
C THR A 335 -11.36 -10.17 17.99
N PHE A 336 -11.23 -9.37 19.05
CA PHE A 336 -12.39 -8.80 19.74
C PHE A 336 -13.08 -7.70 18.94
N VAL A 337 -12.33 -6.89 18.21
CA VAL A 337 -12.93 -5.83 17.38
C VAL A 337 -13.68 -6.43 16.18
N VAL A 338 -13.19 -7.53 15.59
CA VAL A 338 -13.94 -8.27 14.56
C VAL A 338 -15.23 -8.85 15.15
N LEU A 339 -15.21 -9.41 16.37
CA LEU A 339 -16.43 -9.85 17.05
C LEU A 339 -17.43 -8.70 17.29
N PHE A 340 -16.93 -7.53 17.68
CA PHE A 340 -17.77 -6.34 17.85
C PHE A 340 -18.37 -5.88 16.51
N TYR A 341 -17.57 -5.90 15.44
CA TYR A 341 -18.00 -5.57 14.08
C TYR A 341 -19.09 -6.51 13.56
N THR A 342 -18.98 -7.82 13.80
CA THR A 342 -19.99 -8.81 13.35
C THR A 342 -21.33 -8.68 14.06
N ASN A 343 -21.34 -8.10 15.25
CA ASN A 343 -22.55 -7.88 16.06
C ASN A 343 -23.04 -6.42 15.97
N ALA A 344 -22.53 -5.63 15.02
CA ALA A 344 -22.90 -4.24 14.87
C ALA A 344 -24.32 -4.09 14.29
N THR A 345 -25.15 -3.32 14.99
CA THR A 345 -26.54 -3.02 14.57
C THR A 345 -26.73 -1.58 14.08
N SER A 346 -25.72 -0.73 14.27
CA SER A 346 -25.79 0.69 13.91
C SER A 346 -24.56 1.14 13.11
N VAL A 347 -24.74 2.18 12.30
CA VAL A 347 -23.66 2.82 11.51
C VAL A 347 -22.51 3.27 12.43
N MET A 348 -22.82 3.79 13.61
CA MET A 348 -21.81 4.24 14.58
C MET A 348 -20.93 3.08 15.08
N MET A 349 -21.53 1.93 15.41
CA MET A 349 -20.78 0.75 15.84
C MET A 349 -19.82 0.26 14.74
N VAL A 350 -20.28 0.25 13.49
CA VAL A 350 -19.44 -0.13 12.34
C VAL A 350 -18.28 0.85 12.16
N ASN A 351 -18.54 2.16 12.19
CA ASN A 351 -17.51 3.18 12.00
C ASN A 351 -16.45 3.14 13.11
N ILE A 352 -16.85 2.97 14.37
CA ILE A 352 -15.92 2.79 15.50
C ILE A 352 -15.09 1.52 15.32
N SER A 353 -15.74 0.42 14.92
CA SER A 353 -15.05 -0.85 14.66
C SER A 353 -14.01 -0.70 13.56
N LEU A 354 -14.37 -0.09 12.44
CA LEU A 354 -13.47 0.08 11.28
C LEU A 354 -12.31 1.01 11.60
N PHE A 355 -12.54 2.09 12.35
CA PHE A 355 -11.46 2.95 12.85
C PHE A 355 -10.50 2.15 13.74
N ALA A 356 -11.02 1.37 14.69
CA ALA A 356 -10.20 0.55 15.58
C ALA A 356 -9.46 -0.56 14.81
N LEU A 357 -10.10 -1.22 13.85
CA LEU A 357 -9.49 -2.22 12.97
C LEU A 357 -8.38 -1.61 12.13
N GLY A 358 -8.62 -0.47 11.48
CA GLY A 358 -7.59 0.26 10.73
C GLY A 358 -6.40 0.60 11.61
N ALA A 359 -6.66 1.07 12.84
CA ALA A 359 -5.61 1.41 13.78
C ALA A 359 -4.80 0.19 14.27
N LEU A 360 -5.46 -0.93 14.56
CA LEU A 360 -4.81 -2.12 15.08
C LEU A 360 -4.06 -2.91 14.00
N ILE A 361 -4.64 -3.06 12.80
CA ILE A 361 -4.07 -3.84 11.69
C ILE A 361 -2.77 -3.23 11.16
N PHE A 362 -2.67 -1.90 11.17
CA PHE A 362 -1.43 -1.22 10.77
C PHE A 362 -0.25 -1.49 11.72
N GLY A 363 -0.52 -1.88 12.98
CA GLY A 363 0.50 -2.29 13.94
C GLY A 363 1.34 -3.47 13.44
N PRO A 364 0.77 -4.69 13.30
CA PRO A 364 1.47 -5.86 12.79
C PRO A 364 2.10 -5.62 11.41
N GLN A 365 1.40 -4.92 10.51
CA GLN A 365 1.91 -4.59 9.18
C GLN A 365 3.23 -3.79 9.25
N LEU A 366 3.30 -2.76 10.09
CA LEU A 366 4.51 -1.97 10.29
C LEU A 366 5.59 -2.81 11.00
N LEU A 367 5.21 -3.45 12.11
CA LEU A 367 6.12 -4.14 13.03
C LEU A 367 6.81 -5.33 12.39
N ILE A 368 6.16 -6.05 11.47
CA ILE A 368 6.78 -7.14 10.70
C ILE A 368 7.93 -6.61 9.84
N GLY A 369 7.71 -5.51 9.11
CA GLY A 369 8.76 -4.89 8.29
C GLY A 369 9.93 -4.36 9.12
N VAL A 370 9.62 -3.84 10.31
CA VAL A 370 10.64 -3.34 11.25
C VAL A 370 11.37 -4.50 11.94
N SER A 371 10.70 -5.60 12.30
CA SER A 371 11.31 -6.83 12.85
C SER A 371 12.32 -7.43 11.87
N LEU A 372 11.95 -7.48 10.59
CA LEU A 372 12.79 -7.99 9.50
C LEU A 372 14.15 -7.27 9.40
N THR A 373 14.20 -5.96 9.70
CA THR A 373 15.48 -5.22 9.74
C THR A 373 16.46 -5.76 10.77
N GLY A 374 15.96 -6.43 11.81
CA GLY A 374 16.77 -7.08 12.82
C GLY A 374 17.40 -8.40 12.34
N PHE A 375 16.92 -9.01 11.25
CA PHE A 375 17.37 -10.35 10.82
C PHE A 375 18.18 -10.36 9.52
N VAL A 376 18.37 -9.19 8.89
CA VAL A 376 19.15 -9.05 7.66
C VAL A 376 20.21 -7.95 7.79
N PRO A 377 21.33 -8.03 7.05
CA PRO A 377 22.28 -6.92 7.00
C PRO A 377 21.66 -5.69 6.34
N LYS A 378 22.20 -4.49 6.65
CA LYS A 378 21.64 -3.20 6.22
C LYS A 378 21.41 -3.10 4.71
N ASN A 379 22.34 -3.63 3.90
CA ASN A 379 22.25 -3.67 2.44
C ASN A 379 21.13 -4.59 1.90
N ALA A 380 20.65 -5.56 2.68
CA ALA A 380 19.59 -6.48 2.30
C ALA A 380 18.19 -6.01 2.73
N ILE A 381 18.08 -4.98 3.61
CA ILE A 381 16.81 -4.52 4.19
C ILE A 381 15.78 -4.16 3.10
N SER A 382 16.21 -3.46 2.05
CA SER A 382 15.31 -3.04 0.97
C SER A 382 14.74 -4.24 0.20
N VAL A 383 15.60 -5.21 -0.13
CA VAL A 383 15.20 -6.41 -0.87
C VAL A 383 14.29 -7.30 -0.01
N ALA A 384 14.61 -7.46 1.27
CA ALA A 384 13.85 -8.27 2.21
C ALA A 384 12.46 -7.66 2.51
N ASN A 385 12.35 -6.34 2.65
CA ASN A 385 11.06 -5.64 2.71
C ASN A 385 10.28 -5.75 1.39
N GLY A 386 10.97 -5.68 0.26
CA GLY A 386 10.40 -5.90 -1.07
C GLY A 386 9.73 -7.27 -1.16
N MET A 387 10.46 -8.34 -0.84
CA MET A 387 9.95 -9.71 -0.85
C MET A 387 8.76 -9.90 0.10
N THR A 388 8.88 -9.45 1.34
CA THR A 388 7.79 -9.59 2.35
C THR A 388 6.53 -8.87 1.89
N GLY A 389 6.67 -7.70 1.26
CA GLY A 389 5.55 -6.99 0.64
C GLY A 389 4.97 -7.73 -0.55
N SER A 390 5.80 -8.23 -1.47
CA SER A 390 5.33 -8.99 -2.64
C SER A 390 4.58 -10.26 -2.24
N PHE A 391 5.01 -11.00 -1.21
CA PHE A 391 4.27 -12.15 -0.68
C PHE A 391 2.90 -11.75 -0.14
N ALA A 392 2.84 -10.66 0.63
CA ALA A 392 1.59 -10.13 1.14
C ALA A 392 0.59 -9.77 0.04
N TYR A 393 1.03 -9.15 -1.06
CA TYR A 393 0.15 -8.83 -2.20
C TYR A 393 -0.19 -10.07 -3.04
N LEU A 394 0.77 -10.94 -3.32
CA LEU A 394 0.55 -12.09 -4.19
C LEU A 394 -0.33 -13.16 -3.55
N PHE A 395 -0.20 -13.40 -2.25
CA PHE A 395 -0.94 -14.45 -1.56
C PHE A 395 -2.01 -13.88 -0.65
N GLY A 396 -1.69 -12.88 0.18
CA GLY A 396 -2.62 -12.34 1.17
C GLY A 396 -3.76 -11.55 0.54
N ASP A 397 -3.43 -10.52 -0.24
CA ASP A 397 -4.41 -9.68 -0.96
C ASP A 397 -5.22 -10.50 -1.99
N SER A 398 -4.56 -11.41 -2.71
CA SER A 398 -5.23 -12.34 -3.64
C SER A 398 -6.24 -13.26 -2.96
N MET A 399 -5.87 -13.88 -1.84
CA MET A 399 -6.77 -14.74 -1.07
C MET A 399 -7.93 -13.94 -0.47
N ALA A 400 -7.66 -12.73 0.02
CA ALA A 400 -8.69 -11.83 0.53
C ALA A 400 -9.74 -11.46 -0.54
N LYS A 401 -9.30 -11.18 -1.78
CA LYS A 401 -10.21 -10.72 -2.84
C LYS A 401 -11.03 -11.83 -3.48
N VAL A 402 -10.42 -12.97 -3.79
CA VAL A 402 -11.13 -14.08 -4.48
C VAL A 402 -11.58 -15.15 -3.50
N GLY A 403 -10.74 -15.53 -2.54
CA GLY A 403 -11.07 -16.57 -1.57
C GLY A 403 -12.28 -16.18 -0.72
N LEU A 404 -12.27 -14.97 -0.15
CA LEU A 404 -13.42 -14.50 0.64
C LEU A 404 -14.65 -14.23 -0.22
N ALA A 405 -14.47 -13.71 -1.44
CA ALA A 405 -15.57 -13.52 -2.38
C ALA A 405 -16.23 -14.85 -2.75
N ALA A 406 -15.45 -15.92 -2.97
CA ALA A 406 -15.95 -17.25 -3.28
C ALA A 406 -16.69 -17.89 -2.09
N ILE A 407 -16.22 -17.67 -0.85
CA ILE A 407 -16.89 -18.14 0.36
C ILE A 407 -18.22 -17.40 0.59
N ALA A 408 -18.24 -16.11 0.26
CA ALA A 408 -19.40 -15.27 0.51
C ALA A 408 -20.49 -15.33 -0.58
N ASP A 409 -20.18 -15.86 -1.76
CA ASP A 409 -21.11 -15.90 -2.88
C ASP A 409 -22.22 -16.95 -2.62
N PRO A 410 -23.50 -16.54 -2.52
CA PRO A 410 -24.60 -17.47 -2.24
C PRO A 410 -24.94 -18.40 -3.41
N THR A 411 -24.41 -18.15 -4.61
CA THR A 411 -24.75 -18.91 -5.83
C THR A 411 -23.85 -20.14 -6.06
N ARG A 412 -22.80 -20.32 -5.24
CA ARG A 412 -21.87 -21.45 -5.36
C ARG A 412 -21.74 -22.22 -4.05
N ASN A 413 -21.27 -23.46 -4.15
CA ASN A 413 -21.04 -24.38 -3.02
C ASN A 413 -19.92 -23.93 -2.08
N GLY A 414 -19.55 -22.64 -2.03
CA GLY A 414 -18.45 -22.14 -1.19
C GLY A 414 -17.07 -22.68 -1.60
N LEU A 415 -16.12 -22.59 -0.68
CA LEU A 415 -14.75 -23.07 -0.86
C LEU A 415 -14.51 -24.28 0.05
N ASN A 416 -14.20 -25.44 -0.55
CA ASN A 416 -13.88 -26.64 0.22
C ASN A 416 -12.40 -26.60 0.62
N ILE A 417 -12.14 -26.40 1.92
CA ILE A 417 -10.80 -26.42 2.50
C ILE A 417 -10.72 -27.60 3.46
N PHE A 418 -9.82 -28.55 3.17
CA PHE A 418 -9.57 -29.73 4.02
C PHE A 418 -10.83 -30.53 4.39
N GLY A 419 -11.82 -30.60 3.49
CA GLY A 419 -13.06 -31.36 3.71
C GLY A 419 -14.18 -30.56 4.38
N TYR A 420 -13.94 -29.31 4.77
CA TYR A 420 -14.96 -28.38 5.24
C TYR A 420 -15.37 -27.42 4.12
N THR A 421 -16.65 -27.40 3.81
CA THR A 421 -17.23 -26.44 2.88
C THR A 421 -17.52 -25.14 3.61
N LEU A 422 -16.69 -24.12 3.38
CA LEU A 422 -16.95 -22.77 3.88
C LEU A 422 -17.89 -22.09 2.88
N SER A 423 -19.16 -21.93 3.27
CA SER A 423 -20.20 -21.33 2.44
C SER A 423 -21.07 -20.43 3.29
N GLY A 424 -20.93 -19.12 3.09
CA GLY A 424 -21.73 -18.13 3.79
C GLY A 424 -20.91 -16.97 4.31
N ARG A 425 -21.61 -15.85 4.53
CA ARG A 425 -21.01 -14.58 4.95
C ARG A 425 -20.42 -14.65 6.36
N THR A 426 -20.95 -15.54 7.22
CA THR A 426 -20.41 -15.81 8.56
C THR A 426 -19.06 -16.55 8.49
N ASP A 427 -18.89 -17.42 7.49
CA ASP A 427 -17.66 -18.22 7.30
C ASP A 427 -16.47 -17.37 6.85
N VAL A 428 -16.73 -16.20 6.24
CA VAL A 428 -15.70 -15.21 5.94
C VAL A 428 -14.98 -14.76 7.22
N PHE A 429 -15.72 -14.58 8.32
CA PHE A 429 -15.12 -14.19 9.60
C PHE A 429 -14.33 -15.33 10.24
N ILE A 430 -14.71 -16.59 10.00
CA ILE A 430 -13.91 -17.76 10.41
C ILE A 430 -12.53 -17.72 9.75
N VAL A 431 -12.45 -17.36 8.47
CA VAL A 431 -11.16 -17.18 7.78
C VAL A 431 -10.31 -16.10 8.45
N PHE A 432 -10.91 -15.00 8.90
CA PHE A 432 -10.19 -13.97 9.67
C PHE A 432 -9.66 -14.50 10.99
N TYR A 433 -10.47 -15.23 11.76
CA TYR A 433 -10.02 -15.79 13.03
C TYR A 433 -8.90 -16.82 12.84
N VAL A 434 -9.00 -17.67 11.81
CA VAL A 434 -7.94 -18.62 11.46
C VAL A 434 -6.67 -17.89 11.04
N ALA A 435 -6.77 -16.86 10.19
CA ALA A 435 -5.62 -16.06 9.79
C ALA A 435 -4.97 -15.34 10.97
N LEU A 436 -5.77 -14.78 11.89
CA LEU A 436 -5.27 -14.15 13.11
C LEU A 436 -4.54 -15.16 13.99
N PHE A 437 -5.14 -16.32 14.22
CA PHE A 437 -4.55 -17.39 15.03
C PHE A 437 -3.23 -17.90 14.45
N LEU A 438 -3.20 -18.23 13.17
CA LEU A 438 -1.98 -18.70 12.48
C LEU A 438 -0.89 -17.62 12.47
N GLY A 439 -1.25 -16.36 12.21
CA GLY A 439 -0.29 -15.27 12.24
C GLY A 439 0.27 -15.02 13.65
N MET A 440 -0.54 -15.15 14.71
CA MET A 440 -0.06 -15.08 16.10
C MET A 440 0.92 -16.21 16.44
N ILE A 441 0.66 -17.43 15.98
CA ILE A 441 1.59 -18.57 16.17
C ILE A 441 2.93 -18.28 15.49
N LEU A 442 2.92 -17.87 14.22
CA LEU A 442 4.14 -17.59 13.48
C LEU A 442 4.92 -16.42 14.07
N LEU A 443 4.23 -15.34 14.46
CA LEU A 443 4.87 -14.23 15.17
C LEU A 443 5.38 -14.63 16.55
N GLY A 444 4.75 -15.60 17.21
CA GLY A 444 5.25 -16.18 18.46
C GLY A 444 6.61 -16.87 18.28
N ILE A 445 6.79 -17.57 17.16
CA ILE A 445 8.09 -18.14 16.77
C ILE A 445 9.10 -17.01 16.53
N VAL A 446 8.72 -15.95 15.81
CA VAL A 446 9.63 -14.80 15.59
C VAL A 446 9.98 -14.09 16.89
N ALA A 447 9.02 -13.92 17.81
CA ALA A 447 9.25 -13.32 19.11
C ALA A 447 10.28 -14.10 19.94
N PHE A 448 10.27 -15.44 19.84
CA PHE A 448 11.30 -16.27 20.46
C PHE A 448 12.70 -16.00 19.86
N TYR A 449 12.82 -15.89 18.54
CA TYR A 449 14.09 -15.55 17.88
C TYR A 449 14.55 -14.12 18.22
N GLU A 450 13.63 -13.15 18.28
CA GLU A 450 13.92 -11.77 18.69
C GLU A 450 14.45 -11.74 20.12
N GLU A 451 13.77 -12.40 21.07
CA GLU A 451 14.18 -12.42 22.47
C GLU A 451 15.53 -13.11 22.67
N LYS A 452 15.79 -14.23 21.95
CA LYS A 452 17.10 -14.90 21.95
C LYS A 452 18.21 -13.95 21.49
N LYS A 453 17.96 -13.17 20.44
CA LYS A 453 18.90 -12.18 19.91
C LYS A 453 19.12 -11.00 20.85
N ILE A 454 18.05 -10.46 21.44
CA ILE A 454 18.12 -9.36 22.41
C ILE A 454 18.95 -9.78 23.62
N ARG A 455 18.75 -11.00 24.13
CA ARG A 455 19.53 -11.53 25.25
C ARG A 455 21.00 -11.77 24.89
N SER A 456 21.31 -12.22 23.68
CA SER A 456 22.71 -12.40 23.26
C SER A 456 23.48 -11.09 23.07
N LEU A 457 22.78 -9.96 22.88
CA LEU A 457 23.39 -8.63 22.71
C LEU A 457 23.58 -7.88 24.03
N LYS A 458 22.94 -8.34 25.12
CA LYS A 458 23.22 -7.87 26.47
C LYS A 458 24.44 -8.62 26.99
N ILE A 459 25.63 -8.03 26.80
CA ILE A 459 26.77 -8.23 27.70
C ILE A 459 26.42 -7.60 29.04
#